data_AF-A0A9D4RNZ6-F1
#
_entry.id   AF-A0A9D4RNZ6-F1
#
_cell.length_a   1.000
_cell.length_b   1.000
_cell.length_c   1.000
_cell.angle_alpha   90.00
_cell.angle_beta   90.00
_cell.angle_gamma   90.00
#
_symmetry.space_group_name_H-M   'P 1'
#
loop_
_entity.id
_entity.type
_entity.pdbx_description
1 polymer ?
#
loop_
_entity_poly.entity_id
_entity_poly.type
_entity_poly.pdbx_seq_one_letter_code
_entity_poly.pdbx_strand_id
1 'polypeptide(L)'
;MDEDDHAISDEDEEEFVGKRKRKPPKKAAKPKKFTEVETEEIKTYFSEYLKSGICPRKPKVEDAKQKSRKKNGHIWKRSSDKIIKKISAMNHKKK
;
A
#
# COMPACT_ATOMS: atom_id res chain seq x y z
N MET A 1 -34.71 48.61 -33.76
CA MET A 1 -33.59 47.79 -34.25
C MET A 1 -33.33 46.71 -33.23
N ASP A 2 -33.41 45.44 -33.52
CA ASP A 2 -34.08 44.66 -34.56
C ASP A 2 -34.26 43.30 -33.87
N GLU A 3 -35.43 42.70 -34.05
CA GLU A 3 -35.75 41.35 -33.59
C GLU A 3 -34.93 40.36 -34.44
N ASP A 4 -33.96 39.66 -33.85
CA ASP A 4 -33.31 38.52 -34.50
C ASP A 4 -33.99 37.22 -34.05
N ASP A 5 -34.93 36.82 -34.89
CA ASP A 5 -35.46 35.49 -35.09
C ASP A 5 -34.31 34.50 -35.38
N HIS A 6 -34.15 33.48 -34.55
CA HIS A 6 -33.45 32.27 -34.98
C HIS A 6 -34.25 31.02 -34.61
N ALA A 7 -35.02 30.62 -35.61
CA ALA A 7 -35.63 29.34 -35.85
C ALA A 7 -34.93 28.14 -35.18
N ILE A 8 -35.76 27.37 -34.48
CA ILE A 8 -35.54 25.97 -34.13
C ILE A 8 -35.24 25.17 -35.40
N SER A 9 -34.10 24.50 -35.45
CA SER A 9 -33.89 23.33 -36.29
C SER A 9 -33.93 22.10 -35.39
N ASP A 10 -34.97 21.32 -35.59
CA ASP A 10 -35.13 19.95 -35.10
C ASP A 10 -34.24 18.99 -35.94
N GLU A 11 -34.13 17.76 -35.44
CA GLU A 11 -33.60 16.55 -36.10
C GLU A 11 -32.10 16.21 -36.06
N ASP A 12 -31.91 14.99 -35.53
CA ASP A 12 -30.89 13.99 -35.88
C ASP A 12 -29.50 14.08 -35.22
N GLU A 13 -29.38 13.53 -34.00
CA GLU A 13 -28.12 12.89 -33.63
C GLU A 13 -28.37 11.53 -32.99
N GLU A 14 -28.24 10.52 -33.85
CA GLU A 14 -28.27 9.09 -33.63
C GLU A 14 -27.62 8.63 -32.31
N GLU A 15 -28.41 7.89 -31.53
CA GLU A 15 -28.07 6.60 -30.90
C GLU A 15 -26.59 6.24 -30.65
N PHE A 16 -25.79 7.08 -29.97
CA PHE A 16 -24.49 6.63 -29.43
C PHE A 16 -24.65 5.98 -28.05
N VAL A 17 -25.36 4.85 -27.98
CA VAL A 17 -25.28 3.92 -26.83
C VAL A 17 -23.92 3.23 -26.89
N GLY A 18 -22.88 4.00 -26.61
CA GLY A 18 -21.52 3.53 -26.46
C GLY A 18 -21.49 2.50 -25.33
N LYS A 19 -21.55 1.22 -25.69
CA LYS A 19 -21.31 0.09 -24.79
C LYS A 19 -19.98 0.36 -24.08
N ARG A 20 -20.03 0.86 -22.84
CA ARG A 20 -18.87 1.11 -21.99
C ARG A 20 -18.15 -0.23 -21.81
N LYS A 21 -17.14 -0.50 -22.66
CA LYS A 21 -16.28 -1.68 -22.53
C LYS A 21 -15.69 -1.66 -21.12
N ARG A 22 -16.07 -2.62 -20.27
CA ARG A 22 -15.54 -2.73 -18.91
C ARG A 22 -14.02 -2.84 -19.02
N LYS A 23 -13.29 -1.90 -18.42
CA LYS A 23 -11.83 -1.94 -18.41
C LYS A 23 -11.41 -3.27 -17.78
N PRO A 24 -10.52 -4.05 -18.42
CA PRO A 24 -10.02 -5.27 -17.81
C PRO A 24 -9.35 -4.92 -16.49
N PRO A 25 -9.48 -5.77 -15.45
CA PRO A 25 -8.84 -5.51 -14.17
C PRO A 25 -7.33 -5.38 -14.38
N LYS A 26 -6.76 -4.23 -13.98
CA LYS A 26 -5.32 -4.04 -14.02
C LYS A 26 -4.68 -5.10 -13.13
N LYS A 27 -3.73 -5.87 -13.67
CA LYS A 27 -2.96 -6.86 -12.90
C LYS A 27 -2.32 -6.14 -11.71
N ALA A 28 -2.70 -6.54 -10.49
CA ALA A 28 -2.13 -5.96 -9.28
C ALA A 28 -0.63 -6.23 -9.22
N ALA A 29 0.16 -5.22 -8.83
CA ALA A 29 1.60 -5.39 -8.65
C ALA A 29 1.87 -6.41 -7.54
N LYS A 30 2.86 -7.30 -7.77
CA LYS A 30 3.26 -8.29 -6.76
C LYS A 30 3.79 -7.57 -5.50
N PRO A 31 3.44 -8.04 -4.29
CA PRO A 31 3.91 -7.42 -3.07
C PRO A 31 5.43 -7.54 -2.93
N LYS A 32 6.09 -6.42 -2.61
CA LYS A 32 7.55 -6.37 -2.40
C LYS A 32 7.95 -7.22 -1.20
N LYS A 33 8.70 -8.29 -1.44
CA LYS A 33 9.28 -9.16 -0.39
C LYS A 33 10.25 -8.37 0.50
N PHE A 34 10.39 -8.79 1.75
CA PHE A 34 11.45 -8.27 2.63
C PHE A 34 12.80 -8.81 2.17
N THR A 35 13.81 -7.96 2.10
CA THR A 35 15.19 -8.38 1.84
C THR A 35 15.80 -9.02 3.08
N GLU A 36 16.96 -9.66 2.91
CA GLU A 36 17.70 -10.26 4.03
C GLU A 36 18.16 -9.19 5.01
N VAL A 37 18.73 -8.09 4.51
CA VAL A 37 19.13 -6.91 5.31
C VAL A 37 17.97 -6.36 6.14
N GLU A 38 16.79 -6.19 5.54
CA GLU A 38 15.61 -5.73 6.28
C GLU A 38 15.20 -6.76 7.36
N THR A 39 15.34 -8.06 7.07
CA THR A 39 14.96 -9.13 8.00
C THR A 39 15.93 -9.21 9.19
N GLU A 40 17.24 -9.04 8.97
CA GLU A 40 18.24 -8.97 10.03
C GLU A 40 18.02 -7.74 10.91
N GLU A 41 17.71 -6.60 10.31
CA GLU A 41 17.40 -5.39 11.05
C GLU A 41 16.16 -5.57 11.95
N ILE A 42 15.10 -6.25 11.45
CA ILE A 42 13.93 -6.62 12.27
C ILE A 42 14.34 -7.55 13.42
N LYS A 43 15.21 -8.54 13.18
CA LYS A 43 15.69 -9.44 14.23
C LYS A 43 16.42 -8.67 15.34
N THR A 44 17.22 -7.69 14.97
CA THR A 44 17.98 -6.87 15.92
C THR A 44 17.07 -5.99 16.77
N TYR A 45 16.15 -5.24 16.16
CA TYR A 45 15.29 -4.30 16.90
C TYR A 45 14.16 -4.98 17.69
N PHE A 46 13.68 -6.13 17.23
CA PHE A 46 12.54 -6.83 17.83
C PHE A 46 12.94 -8.20 18.41
N SER A 47 14.21 -8.37 18.79
CA SER A 47 14.72 -9.64 19.34
C SER A 47 13.91 -10.13 20.54
N GLU A 48 13.51 -9.24 21.44
CA GLU A 48 12.67 -9.53 22.61
C GLU A 48 11.30 -10.09 22.22
N TYR A 49 10.63 -9.46 21.24
CA TYR A 49 9.33 -9.88 20.72
C TYR A 49 9.42 -11.23 19.99
N LEU A 50 10.50 -11.45 19.25
CA LEU A 50 10.76 -12.71 18.54
C LEU A 50 11.16 -13.88 19.45
N LYS A 51 11.63 -13.60 20.67
CA LYS A 51 11.90 -14.60 21.71
C LYS A 51 10.63 -14.93 22.48
N SER A 52 9.86 -13.91 22.83
CA SER A 52 8.60 -14.06 23.57
C SER A 52 7.44 -14.61 22.71
N GLY A 53 7.53 -14.51 21.38
CA GLY A 53 6.46 -14.92 20.47
C GLY A 53 5.32 -13.90 20.38
N ILE A 54 5.45 -12.74 21.02
CA ILE A 54 4.48 -11.64 21.01
C ILE A 54 4.73 -10.70 19.82
N CYS A 55 3.67 -10.09 19.29
CA CYS A 55 3.78 -9.09 18.24
C CYS A 55 3.81 -7.66 18.82
N PRO A 56 4.74 -6.78 18.39
CA PRO A 56 4.81 -5.41 18.90
C PRO A 56 3.60 -4.58 18.43
N ARG A 57 3.15 -3.65 19.28
CA ARG A 57 2.15 -2.65 18.90
C ARG A 57 2.78 -1.56 18.01
N LYS A 58 1.94 -0.88 17.22
CA LYS A 58 2.32 0.23 16.32
C LYS A 58 3.31 1.25 16.90
N PRO A 59 3.15 1.81 18.12
CA PRO A 59 4.10 2.79 18.65
C PRO A 59 5.52 2.23 18.78
N LYS A 60 5.69 0.97 19.23
CA LYS A 60 7.00 0.33 19.32
C LYS A 60 7.66 0.15 17.94
N VAL A 61 6.84 -0.04 16.90
CA VAL A 61 7.33 -0.14 15.53
C VAL A 61 7.75 1.22 14.99
N GLU A 62 7.01 2.29 15.28
CA GLU A 62 7.41 3.65 14.91
C GLU A 62 8.73 4.05 15.60
N ASP A 63 8.91 3.74 16.89
CA ASP A 63 10.17 3.98 17.60
C ASP A 63 11.35 3.26 16.93
N ALA A 64 11.16 1.99 16.56
CA ALA A 64 12.17 1.22 15.83
C ALA A 64 12.46 1.80 14.44
N LYS A 65 11.44 2.29 13.73
CA LYS A 65 11.62 2.99 12.44
C LYS A 65 12.40 4.30 12.62
N GLN A 66 12.14 5.06 13.68
CA GLN A 66 12.93 6.27 13.96
C GLN A 66 14.39 5.94 14.24
N LYS A 67 14.66 4.89 15.04
CA LYS A 67 16.03 4.40 15.29
C LYS A 67 16.71 3.91 14.01
N SER A 68 16.00 3.15 13.19
CA SER A 68 16.46 2.69 11.87
C SER A 68 16.80 3.86 10.96
N ARG A 69 15.94 4.89 10.88
CA ARG A 69 16.20 6.08 10.07
C ARG A 69 17.49 6.80 10.49
N LYS A 70 17.75 6.92 11.80
CA LYS A 70 18.98 7.53 12.32
C LYS A 70 20.24 6.72 12.01
N LYS A 71 20.14 5.39 12.00
CA LYS A 71 21.25 4.46 11.70
C LYS A 71 21.39 4.13 10.22
N ASN A 72 20.73 4.88 9.34
CA ASN A 72 20.70 4.65 7.89
C ASN A 72 20.23 3.23 7.50
N GLY A 73 19.27 2.70 8.27
CA GLY A 73 18.68 1.39 8.05
C GLY A 73 17.67 1.35 6.91
N HIS A 74 16.96 0.23 6.79
CA HIS A 74 16.04 -0.06 5.70
C HIS A 74 14.58 -0.22 6.17
N ILE A 75 14.35 -0.66 7.41
CA ILE A 75 12.98 -0.91 7.91
C ILE A 75 12.14 0.37 7.99
N TRP A 76 12.75 1.55 8.16
CA TRP A 76 12.01 2.82 8.19
C TRP A 76 11.29 3.14 6.89
N LYS A 77 11.72 2.57 5.76
CA LYS A 77 11.09 2.70 4.43
C LYS A 77 9.82 1.85 4.29
N ARG A 78 9.57 0.94 5.23
CA ARG A 78 8.40 0.06 5.24
C ARG A 78 7.27 0.66 6.07
N SER A 79 6.03 0.35 5.68
CA SER A 79 4.88 0.64 6.51
C SER A 79 4.90 -0.24 7.76
N SER A 80 4.40 0.31 8.87
CA SER A 80 4.44 -0.35 10.17
C SER A 80 3.65 -1.65 10.18
N ASP A 81 2.51 -1.70 9.48
CA ASP A 81 1.73 -2.93 9.30
C ASP A 81 2.51 -4.05 8.60
N LYS A 82 3.38 -3.71 7.63
CA LYS A 82 4.21 -4.71 6.95
C LYS A 82 5.26 -5.30 7.89
N ILE A 83 5.81 -4.46 8.78
CA ILE A 83 6.78 -4.90 9.80
C ILE A 83 6.09 -5.80 10.82
N ILE A 84 4.91 -5.41 11.32
CA ILE A 84 4.09 -6.22 12.25
C ILE A 84 3.76 -7.58 11.65
N LYS A 85 3.23 -7.60 10.41
CA LYS A 85 2.93 -8.85 9.68
C LYS A 85 4.18 -9.73 9.51
N LYS A 86 5.34 -9.12 9.24
CA LYS A 86 6.61 -9.85 9.12
C LYS A 86 7.02 -10.48 10.45
N ILE A 87 6.91 -9.75 11.56
CA ILE A 87 7.23 -10.27 12.90
C ILE A 87 6.27 -11.41 13.29
N SER A 88 4.96 -11.23 13.07
CA SER A 88 3.97 -12.29 13.27
C SER A 88 4.31 -13.55 12.46
N ALA A 89 4.60 -13.41 11.16
CA ALA A 89 5.01 -14.53 10.32
C ALA A 89 6.30 -15.22 10.83
N MET A 90 7.25 -14.47 11.37
CA MET A 90 8.47 -15.03 11.97
C MET A 90 8.17 -15.79 13.27
N ASN A 91 7.22 -15.33 14.07
CA ASN A 91 6.80 -16.03 15.29
C ASN A 91 6.07 -17.35 14.95
N HIS A 92 5.22 -17.35 13.92
CA HIS A 92 4.52 -18.57 13.49
C HIS A 92 5.45 -19.62 12.87
N LYS A 93 6.56 -19.23 12.21
CA LYS A 93 7.53 -20.17 11.62
C LYS A 93 8.41 -20.89 12.66
N LYS A 94 8.50 -20.36 13.89
CA LYS A 94 9.29 -20.97 14.97
C LYS A 94 8.54 -22.03 15.79
N LYS A 95 7.23 -22.17 15.58
CA LYS A 95 6.45 -23.31 16.07
C LYS A 95 6.59 -24.46 15.09
#